data_AF-A0A7Y6EVE7-F1
#
_entry.id   AF-A0A7Y6EVE7-F1
#
_cell.length_a   1.000
_cell.length_b   1.000
_cell.length_c   1.000
_cell.angle_alpha   90.00
_cell.angle_beta   90.00
_cell.angle_gamma   90.00
#
_symmetry.space_group_name_H-M   'P 1'
#
loop_
_entity.id
_entity.type
_entity.pdbx_description
1 polymer ?
#
loop_
_entity_poly.entity_id
_entity_poly.type
_entity_poly.pdbx_seq_one_letter_code
_entity_poly.pdbx_strand_id
1 'polypeptide(L)'
;MRHNAKELTFENIASAETVGFVSKTSTEKAQYYFSSNNDSDNKAFVNQVEYIIRNMQNHLDIPRQDKIIQIYLNQDSESPFNNSLTRIVVSGDRDQSLGAVVSYLSDYKLPAWLCVGLELYWHNNNNEDGISSTVLEGDVNNWINTASSREYPDFGDAWFIPNFLDEEIAGVGQQIAFLFVQYLDQEKQLLSVVDIFMKDKNEDLNLLGQYWSEFIQTPNSDIDTSYRYVFSYEEIWFEVHSDKVKARYKKENWNHQQVYDYQDYMDQGVRYVENWMNYTLDHPLTFTIYPHLNAYNPTYGGITYKLGDNYAIDLYRVFEVPPYKAVHETVHAITFQMGIFSDFYPFTEGLAEALMYEFEAKNRQYVYNKSKADLMFTFERRNENSVLYSVIENYEKYAGQSYQPSDPIDLIAAMHVWANMASKKGWENPLDSLKYNSGDPGYNEDVDDYNKAASFVHYLIRTYGKEKFMAIYADINKVEETYDVDLECLIKEWKEFLYD
;
A
#
# COMPACT_ATOMS: atom_id res chain seq x y z
N MET A 1 -20.25 -8.33 -43.85
CA MET A 1 -19.32 -7.78 -44.86
C MET A 1 -17.93 -8.29 -44.53
N ARG A 2 -17.22 -8.93 -45.47
CA ARG A 2 -15.84 -9.39 -45.27
C ARG A 2 -14.92 -8.17 -45.31
N HIS A 3 -14.42 -7.71 -44.16
CA HIS A 3 -13.30 -6.78 -44.15
C HIS A 3 -12.06 -7.52 -44.66
N ASN A 4 -11.50 -7.06 -45.78
CA ASN A 4 -10.16 -7.46 -46.20
C ASN A 4 -9.20 -7.07 -45.07
N ALA A 5 -8.67 -8.05 -44.33
CA ALA A 5 -7.59 -7.81 -43.40
C ALA A 5 -6.41 -7.23 -44.20
N LYS A 6 -5.93 -6.04 -43.84
CA LYS A 6 -4.64 -5.53 -44.34
C LYS A 6 -3.62 -6.66 -44.11
N GLU A 7 -2.86 -6.99 -45.14
CA GLU A 7 -1.79 -7.97 -45.02
C GLU A 7 -0.74 -7.41 -44.05
N LEU A 8 -0.59 -8.04 -42.89
CA LEU A 8 0.38 -7.64 -41.87
C LEU A 8 1.79 -7.97 -42.37
N THR A 9 2.66 -6.97 -42.41
CA THR A 9 4.08 -7.11 -42.77
C THR A 9 4.94 -7.00 -41.51
N PHE A 10 5.90 -7.90 -41.35
CA PHE A 10 6.81 -7.92 -40.20
C PHE A 10 8.20 -7.43 -40.62
N GLU A 11 8.73 -6.48 -39.87
CA GLU A 11 10.05 -5.90 -40.08
C GLU A 11 11.06 -6.49 -39.08
N ASN A 12 12.20 -6.97 -39.57
CA ASN A 12 13.32 -7.35 -38.71
C ASN A 12 13.91 -6.12 -38.03
N ILE A 13 14.19 -6.22 -36.73
CA ILE A 13 14.81 -5.14 -35.96
C ILE A 13 16.32 -5.37 -35.91
N ALA A 14 17.09 -4.48 -36.52
CA ALA A 14 18.56 -4.48 -36.40
C ALA A 14 18.96 -3.86 -35.04
N SER A 15 19.69 -4.62 -34.24
CA SER A 15 20.01 -4.33 -32.83
C SER A 15 20.67 -2.96 -32.61
N ALA A 16 20.00 -2.11 -31.81
CA ALA A 16 20.63 -1.10 -30.94
C ALA A 16 19.69 -0.60 -29.83
N GLU A 17 18.36 -0.73 -29.96
CA GLU A 17 17.40 -0.11 -29.01
C GLU A 17 16.41 -1.08 -28.32
N THR A 18 16.35 -2.36 -28.70
CA THR A 18 15.42 -3.34 -28.13
C THR A 18 16.12 -4.68 -27.88
N VAL A 19 16.76 -4.83 -26.71
CA VAL A 19 17.28 -6.13 -26.25
C VAL A 19 16.11 -7.13 -26.22
N GLY A 20 16.29 -8.30 -26.83
CA GLY A 20 15.30 -9.40 -26.81
C GLY A 20 14.25 -9.44 -27.91
N PHE A 21 14.08 -8.38 -28.70
CA PHE A 21 13.06 -8.31 -29.76
C PHE A 21 13.70 -8.32 -31.15
N VAL A 22 13.20 -9.20 -32.02
CA VAL A 22 13.76 -9.47 -33.35
C VAL A 22 12.84 -9.04 -34.49
N SER A 23 11.54 -8.89 -34.23
CA SER A 23 10.54 -8.52 -35.23
C SER A 23 9.57 -7.47 -34.69
N LYS A 24 9.04 -6.62 -35.56
CA LYS A 24 7.97 -5.67 -35.25
C LYS A 24 6.94 -5.58 -36.37
N THR A 25 5.72 -5.18 -36.03
CA THR A 25 4.71 -4.73 -37.00
C THR A 25 3.95 -3.53 -36.45
N SER A 26 3.17 -2.86 -37.28
CA SER A 26 2.39 -1.69 -36.88
C SER A 26 1.01 -1.72 -37.51
N THR A 27 0.01 -1.34 -36.74
CA THR A 27 -1.38 -1.16 -37.17
C THR A 27 -1.76 0.32 -37.04
N GLU A 28 -3.02 0.64 -37.31
CA GLU A 28 -3.54 1.99 -37.05
C GLU A 28 -3.66 2.29 -35.55
N LYS A 29 -3.62 1.27 -34.68
CA LYS A 29 -3.89 1.39 -33.24
C LYS A 29 -2.67 1.13 -32.36
N ALA A 30 -1.76 0.26 -32.79
CA ALA A 30 -0.63 -0.18 -31.98
C ALA A 30 0.61 -0.53 -32.79
N GLN A 31 1.76 -0.47 -32.12
CA GLN A 31 3.04 -0.96 -32.59
C GLN A 31 3.41 -2.21 -31.79
N TYR A 32 3.68 -3.30 -32.49
CA TYR A 32 3.93 -4.60 -31.89
C TYR A 32 5.40 -4.98 -32.03
N TYR A 33 5.98 -5.55 -30.98
CA TYR A 33 7.35 -6.05 -30.93
C TYR A 33 7.35 -7.51 -30.46
N PHE A 34 8.16 -8.35 -31.10
CA PHE A 34 8.20 -9.80 -30.86
C PHE A 34 9.62 -10.29 -30.62
N SER A 35 9.78 -11.17 -29.62
CA SER A 35 11.02 -11.93 -29.42
C SER A 35 11.20 -13.07 -30.41
N SER A 36 10.21 -13.33 -31.28
CA SER A 36 10.24 -14.37 -32.31
C SER A 36 10.08 -13.81 -33.72
N ASN A 37 10.67 -14.49 -34.70
CA ASN A 37 10.45 -14.27 -36.14
C ASN A 37 9.35 -15.20 -36.70
N ASN A 38 8.50 -15.79 -35.86
CA ASN A 38 7.39 -16.61 -36.33
C ASN A 38 6.21 -15.72 -36.75
N ASP A 39 6.19 -15.33 -38.03
CA ASP A 39 5.14 -14.46 -38.59
C ASP A 39 3.72 -15.01 -38.41
N SER A 40 3.54 -16.34 -38.37
CA SER A 40 2.21 -16.94 -38.16
C SER A 40 1.69 -16.67 -36.74
N ASP A 41 2.51 -16.95 -35.73
CA ASP A 41 2.16 -16.77 -34.32
C ASP A 41 2.02 -15.28 -33.99
N ASN A 42 2.95 -14.46 -34.49
CA ASN A 42 2.92 -13.01 -34.34
C ASN A 42 1.64 -12.43 -34.98
N LYS A 43 1.26 -12.90 -36.18
CA LYS A 43 0.02 -12.47 -36.85
C LYS A 43 -1.23 -12.88 -36.08
N ALA A 44 -1.27 -14.10 -35.52
CA ALA A 44 -2.38 -14.55 -34.70
C ALA A 44 -2.54 -13.65 -33.45
N PHE A 45 -1.43 -13.33 -32.78
CA PHE A 45 -1.41 -12.41 -31.65
C PHE A 45 -1.92 -11.01 -32.01
N VAL A 46 -1.39 -10.40 -33.07
CA VAL A 46 -1.82 -9.05 -33.52
C VAL A 46 -3.32 -9.03 -33.79
N ASN A 47 -3.84 -10.02 -34.54
CA ASN A 47 -5.25 -10.07 -34.87
C ASN A 47 -6.14 -10.19 -33.63
N GLN A 48 -5.72 -10.99 -32.65
CA GLN A 48 -6.44 -11.15 -31.38
C GLN A 48 -6.46 -9.83 -30.59
N VAL A 49 -5.31 -9.19 -30.43
CA VAL A 49 -5.21 -7.93 -29.67
C VAL A 49 -5.99 -6.81 -30.37
N GLU A 50 -5.91 -6.69 -31.69
CA GLU A 50 -6.69 -5.73 -32.48
C GLU A 50 -8.20 -5.97 -32.39
N TYR A 51 -8.63 -7.22 -32.25
CA TYR A 51 -10.03 -7.56 -31.99
C TYR A 51 -10.48 -7.05 -30.62
N ILE A 52 -9.68 -7.27 -29.57
CA ILE A 52 -9.93 -6.75 -28.22
C ILE A 52 -10.00 -5.22 -28.24
N ILE A 53 -9.00 -4.54 -28.82
CA ILE A 53 -8.98 -3.06 -28.89
C ILE A 53 -10.24 -2.53 -29.58
N ARG A 54 -10.65 -3.16 -30.69
CA ARG A 54 -11.86 -2.76 -31.42
C ARG A 54 -13.13 -2.99 -30.61
N ASN A 55 -13.24 -4.08 -29.86
CA ASN A 55 -14.43 -4.34 -29.06
C ASN A 55 -14.53 -3.39 -27.86
N MET A 56 -13.41 -3.09 -27.19
CA MET A 56 -13.33 -2.06 -26.16
C MET A 56 -13.88 -0.72 -26.66
N GLN A 57 -13.47 -0.31 -27.88
CA GLN A 57 -13.93 0.94 -28.49
C GLN A 57 -15.41 0.89 -28.90
N ASN A 58 -15.83 -0.17 -29.59
CA ASN A 58 -17.16 -0.23 -30.19
C ASN A 58 -18.28 -0.54 -29.18
N HIS A 59 -17.97 -1.30 -28.12
CA HIS A 59 -18.97 -1.83 -27.20
C HIS A 59 -18.92 -1.17 -25.82
N LEU A 60 -17.77 -0.64 -25.40
CA LEU A 60 -17.58 -0.10 -24.04
C LEU A 60 -17.24 1.40 -24.01
N ASP A 61 -17.07 2.03 -25.18
CA ASP A 61 -16.68 3.44 -25.29
C ASP A 61 -15.43 3.80 -24.46
N ILE A 62 -14.51 2.84 -24.26
CA ILE A 62 -13.26 3.07 -23.52
C ILE A 62 -12.20 3.59 -24.51
N PRO A 63 -11.80 4.87 -24.43
CA PRO A 63 -10.86 5.45 -25.36
C PRO A 63 -9.47 5.61 -24.73
N ARG A 64 -8.44 5.11 -25.42
CA ARG A 64 -7.11 5.74 -25.38
C ARG A 64 -6.74 6.14 -26.81
N GLN A 65 -7.21 7.32 -27.22
CA GLN A 65 -7.15 7.77 -28.63
C GLN A 65 -5.83 8.48 -29.00
N ASP A 66 -5.04 8.95 -28.02
CA ASP A 66 -4.05 10.00 -28.32
C ASP A 66 -2.61 9.50 -28.54
N LYS A 67 -2.32 8.20 -28.35
CA LYS A 67 -0.96 7.65 -28.53
C LYS A 67 -1.00 6.24 -29.12
N ILE A 68 -0.11 5.97 -30.08
CA ILE A 68 0.16 4.61 -30.56
C ILE A 68 0.63 3.78 -29.38
N ILE A 69 -0.09 2.70 -29.09
CA ILE A 69 0.22 1.78 -27.99
C ILE A 69 1.39 0.90 -28.40
N GLN A 70 2.40 0.74 -27.56
CA GLN A 70 3.50 -0.19 -27.83
C GLN A 70 3.24 -1.50 -27.07
N ILE A 71 3.14 -2.62 -27.80
CA ILE A 71 2.84 -3.95 -27.24
C ILE A 71 4.01 -4.88 -27.53
N TYR A 72 4.60 -5.43 -26.48
CA TYR A 72 5.77 -6.30 -26.55
C TYR A 72 5.37 -7.72 -26.17
N LEU A 73 5.57 -8.71 -27.04
CA LEU A 73 5.39 -10.12 -26.72
C LEU A 73 6.75 -10.74 -26.41
N ASN A 74 6.94 -11.15 -25.16
CA ASN A 74 8.21 -11.66 -24.66
C ASN A 74 8.10 -13.15 -24.29
N GLN A 75 8.89 -14.00 -24.95
CA GLN A 75 8.88 -15.44 -24.69
C GLN A 75 9.82 -15.89 -23.56
N ASP A 76 10.83 -15.10 -23.18
CA ASP A 76 11.95 -15.55 -22.33
C ASP A 76 12.16 -14.70 -21.07
N SER A 77 11.15 -13.96 -20.61
CA SER A 77 11.21 -13.11 -19.40
C SER A 77 12.31 -12.02 -19.43
N GLU A 78 12.79 -11.62 -20.62
CA GLU A 78 13.78 -10.55 -20.76
C GLU A 78 13.22 -9.14 -20.47
N SER A 79 13.82 -8.39 -19.54
CA SER A 79 13.43 -7.00 -19.24
C SER A 79 13.75 -6.03 -20.40
N PRO A 80 12.80 -5.28 -20.97
CA PRO A 80 13.06 -4.25 -21.95
C PRO A 80 13.74 -3.07 -21.27
N PHE A 81 14.74 -2.53 -21.94
CA PHE A 81 15.68 -1.54 -21.42
C PHE A 81 15.10 -0.16 -21.00
N ASN A 82 13.77 0.06 -21.02
CA ASN A 82 13.21 1.38 -20.69
C ASN A 82 11.74 1.34 -20.23
N ASN A 83 11.49 1.96 -19.07
CA ASN A 83 10.25 1.85 -18.30
C ASN A 83 9.33 3.06 -18.52
N SER A 84 8.79 3.22 -19.74
CA SER A 84 7.83 4.29 -20.06
C SER A 84 6.38 3.80 -19.92
N LEU A 85 5.50 4.62 -19.32
CA LEU A 85 4.04 4.43 -19.16
C LEU A 85 3.23 4.19 -20.46
N THR A 86 3.89 4.03 -21.61
CA THR A 86 3.29 3.81 -22.93
C THR A 86 3.46 2.38 -23.46
N ARG A 87 4.00 1.46 -22.64
CA ARG A 87 4.34 0.10 -23.05
C ARG A 87 3.50 -0.93 -22.30
N ILE A 88 2.93 -1.88 -23.05
CA ILE A 88 2.32 -3.10 -22.55
C ILE A 88 3.27 -4.23 -22.89
N VAL A 89 3.58 -5.08 -21.95
CA VAL A 89 4.37 -6.28 -22.23
C VAL A 89 3.57 -7.50 -21.82
N VAL A 90 3.49 -8.46 -22.73
CA VAL A 90 2.71 -9.68 -22.63
C VAL A 90 3.70 -10.84 -22.60
N SER A 91 3.52 -11.73 -21.62
CA SER A 91 4.31 -12.95 -21.50
C SER A 91 3.93 -13.94 -22.60
N GLY A 92 4.90 -14.72 -23.06
CA GLY A 92 4.66 -15.87 -23.94
C GLY A 92 3.82 -16.94 -23.26
N ASP A 93 4.01 -17.12 -21.94
CA ASP A 93 3.09 -17.84 -21.05
C ASP A 93 1.99 -16.87 -20.60
N ARG A 94 0.95 -16.76 -21.44
CA ARG A 94 -0.02 -15.67 -21.42
C ARG A 94 -0.75 -15.49 -20.09
N ASP A 95 -0.83 -16.53 -19.28
CA ASP A 95 -1.59 -16.58 -18.03
C ASP A 95 -1.18 -15.47 -17.05
N GLN A 96 0.09 -15.09 -17.04
CA GLN A 96 0.62 -14.05 -16.14
C GLN A 96 0.35 -12.61 -16.63
N SER A 97 -0.03 -12.44 -17.90
CA SER A 97 -0.23 -11.14 -18.55
C SER A 97 -1.65 -10.93 -19.09
N LEU A 98 -2.53 -11.90 -18.85
CA LEU A 98 -3.94 -11.83 -19.20
C LEU A 98 -4.60 -10.66 -18.48
N GLY A 99 -5.34 -9.83 -19.21
CA GLY A 99 -5.95 -8.60 -18.71
C GLY A 99 -5.09 -7.34 -18.89
N ALA A 100 -3.81 -7.45 -19.26
CA ALA A 100 -2.90 -6.30 -19.35
C ALA A 100 -3.27 -5.32 -20.47
N VAL A 101 -3.82 -5.82 -21.59
CA VAL A 101 -4.25 -4.95 -22.71
C VAL A 101 -5.48 -4.16 -22.32
N VAL A 102 -6.49 -4.82 -21.76
CA VAL A 102 -7.73 -4.16 -21.30
C VAL A 102 -7.43 -3.17 -20.18
N SER A 103 -6.59 -3.56 -19.21
CA SER A 103 -6.18 -2.68 -18.11
C SER A 103 -5.54 -1.40 -18.65
N TYR A 104 -4.53 -1.51 -19.52
CA TYR A 104 -3.87 -0.34 -20.11
C TYR A 104 -4.81 0.56 -20.93
N LEU A 105 -5.73 -0.02 -21.70
CA LEU A 105 -6.71 0.72 -22.50
C LEU A 105 -7.70 1.50 -21.63
N SER A 106 -8.02 0.96 -20.45
CA SER A 106 -8.88 1.62 -19.47
C SER A 106 -8.18 2.66 -18.60
N ASP A 107 -6.90 2.98 -18.88
CA ASP A 107 -6.06 3.79 -17.99
C ASP A 107 -5.96 3.18 -16.59
N TYR A 108 -5.87 1.85 -16.56
CA TYR A 108 -5.79 1.00 -15.36
C TYR A 108 -7.00 1.12 -14.43
N LYS A 109 -8.13 1.68 -14.89
CA LYS A 109 -9.33 1.92 -14.07
C LYS A 109 -10.18 0.68 -13.84
N LEU A 110 -10.19 -0.26 -14.78
CA LEU A 110 -10.95 -1.48 -14.62
C LEU A 110 -10.25 -2.45 -13.66
N PRO A 111 -11.02 -3.17 -12.81
CA PRO A 111 -10.47 -4.21 -11.95
C PRO A 111 -9.91 -5.37 -12.78
N ALA A 112 -8.91 -6.08 -12.25
CA ALA A 112 -8.24 -7.18 -12.93
C ALA A 112 -9.17 -8.33 -13.30
N TRP A 113 -10.13 -8.69 -12.45
CA TRP A 113 -11.10 -9.73 -12.81
C TRP A 113 -11.87 -9.37 -14.08
N LEU A 114 -12.26 -8.09 -14.24
CA LEU A 114 -12.99 -7.62 -15.40
C LEU A 114 -12.08 -7.52 -16.62
N CYS A 115 -10.83 -7.07 -16.43
CA CYS A 115 -9.83 -7.05 -17.49
C CYS A 115 -9.58 -8.44 -18.07
N VAL A 116 -9.33 -9.42 -17.20
CA VAL A 116 -9.10 -10.83 -17.56
C VAL A 116 -10.36 -11.41 -18.22
N GLY A 117 -11.52 -11.21 -17.62
CA GLY A 117 -12.80 -11.72 -18.15
C GLY A 117 -13.10 -11.19 -19.54
N LEU A 118 -12.89 -9.89 -19.80
CA LEU A 118 -13.09 -9.27 -21.12
C LEU A 118 -12.11 -9.80 -22.18
N GLU A 119 -10.83 -9.97 -21.83
CA GLU A 119 -9.84 -10.54 -22.75
C GLU A 119 -10.19 -11.99 -23.13
N LEU A 120 -10.56 -12.82 -22.14
CA LEU A 120 -10.99 -14.20 -22.38
C LEU A 120 -12.29 -14.26 -23.19
N TYR A 121 -13.26 -13.40 -22.86
CA TYR A 121 -14.56 -13.34 -23.53
C TYR A 121 -14.40 -13.09 -25.03
N TRP A 122 -13.60 -12.10 -25.40
CA TRP A 122 -13.35 -11.80 -26.81
C TRP A 122 -12.32 -12.72 -27.47
N HIS A 123 -11.45 -13.39 -26.72
CA HIS A 123 -10.60 -14.43 -27.28
C HIS A 123 -11.43 -15.63 -27.75
N ASN A 124 -12.36 -16.10 -26.90
CA ASN A 124 -13.18 -17.27 -27.16
C ASN A 124 -14.28 -17.01 -28.19
N ASN A 125 -14.82 -15.79 -28.28
CA ASN A 125 -15.79 -15.44 -29.33
C ASN A 125 -15.22 -15.50 -30.76
N ASN A 126 -13.90 -15.60 -30.94
CA ASN A 126 -13.25 -15.80 -32.24
C ASN A 126 -12.91 -17.26 -32.57
N ASN A 127 -12.97 -18.16 -31.58
CA ASN A 127 -12.68 -19.58 -31.76
C ASN A 127 -14.00 -20.36 -31.74
N GLU A 128 -14.33 -21.06 -32.83
CA GLU A 128 -15.56 -21.87 -32.94
C GLU A 128 -15.60 -23.05 -31.94
N ASP A 129 -14.49 -23.35 -31.26
CA ASP A 129 -14.42 -24.31 -30.16
C ASP A 129 -14.67 -23.59 -28.82
N GLY A 130 -15.93 -23.24 -28.58
CA GLY A 130 -16.37 -22.69 -27.31
C GLY A 130 -16.04 -23.64 -26.16
N ILE A 131 -15.36 -23.15 -25.13
CA ILE A 131 -15.29 -23.83 -23.83
C ILE A 131 -16.74 -24.06 -23.39
N SER A 132 -17.14 -25.32 -23.30
CA SER A 132 -18.49 -25.74 -22.91
C SER A 132 -18.87 -25.12 -21.56
N SER A 133 -19.76 -24.13 -21.58
CA SER A 133 -20.24 -23.37 -20.41
C SER A 133 -20.99 -24.21 -19.38
N THR A 134 -21.47 -25.40 -19.75
CA THR A 134 -22.36 -26.22 -18.90
C THR A 134 -21.67 -27.06 -17.82
N VAL A 135 -20.35 -27.00 -17.67
CA VAL A 135 -19.62 -27.86 -16.70
C VAL A 135 -19.33 -27.17 -15.36
N LEU A 136 -19.41 -25.83 -15.25
CA LEU A 136 -18.92 -25.12 -14.05
C LEU A 136 -19.90 -24.18 -13.34
N GLU A 137 -21.10 -23.91 -13.86
CA GLU A 137 -22.10 -23.09 -13.13
C GLU A 137 -22.45 -23.71 -11.76
N GLY A 138 -22.37 -25.04 -11.61
CA GLY A 138 -22.52 -25.73 -10.33
C GLY A 138 -21.27 -25.73 -9.43
N ASP A 139 -20.10 -25.39 -9.98
CA ASP A 139 -18.81 -25.44 -9.29
C ASP A 139 -18.34 -24.06 -8.81
N VAL A 140 -18.78 -22.94 -9.40
CA VAL A 140 -18.40 -21.59 -8.94
C VAL A 140 -18.71 -21.40 -7.46
N ASN A 141 -19.92 -21.76 -7.03
CA ASN A 141 -20.31 -21.68 -5.61
C ASN A 141 -19.44 -22.55 -4.70
N ASN A 142 -19.03 -23.72 -5.17
CA ASN A 142 -18.13 -24.58 -4.39
C ASN A 142 -16.76 -23.91 -4.22
N TRP A 143 -16.25 -23.24 -5.27
CA TRP A 143 -14.98 -22.51 -5.19
C TRP A 143 -15.05 -21.30 -4.26
N ILE A 144 -16.12 -20.50 -4.33
CA ILE A 144 -16.34 -19.38 -3.40
C ILE A 144 -16.42 -19.86 -1.94
N ASN A 145 -17.22 -20.90 -1.68
CA ASN A 145 -17.33 -21.48 -0.35
C ASN A 145 -16.00 -22.10 0.14
N THR A 146 -15.24 -22.71 -0.78
CA THR A 146 -13.91 -23.26 -0.46
C THR A 146 -12.94 -22.17 -0.06
N ALA A 147 -12.88 -21.06 -0.81
CA ALA A 147 -12.07 -19.90 -0.48
C ALA A 147 -12.47 -19.29 0.87
N SER A 148 -13.78 -19.09 1.10
CA SER A 148 -14.31 -18.61 2.38
C SER A 148 -13.89 -19.51 3.56
N SER A 149 -13.92 -20.84 3.39
CA SER A 149 -13.51 -21.80 4.43
C SER A 149 -12.01 -21.75 4.77
N ARG A 150 -11.20 -21.15 3.90
CA ARG A 150 -9.76 -20.93 4.08
C ARG A 150 -9.44 -19.50 4.53
N GLU A 151 -10.45 -18.71 4.90
CA GLU A 151 -10.30 -17.31 5.33
C GLU A 151 -9.68 -16.41 4.23
N TYR A 152 -9.92 -16.74 2.96
CA TYR A 152 -9.55 -15.92 1.81
C TYR A 152 -10.59 -14.84 1.51
N PRO A 153 -10.21 -13.75 0.81
CA PRO A 153 -11.15 -12.71 0.43
C PRO A 153 -12.19 -13.26 -0.55
N ASP A 154 -13.36 -12.61 -0.57
CA ASP A 154 -14.38 -12.85 -1.58
C ASP A 154 -13.78 -12.69 -3.00
N PHE A 155 -14.44 -13.28 -4.00
CA PHE A 155 -13.97 -13.17 -5.37
C PHE A 155 -13.83 -11.69 -5.77
N GLY A 156 -12.72 -11.36 -6.44
CA GLY A 156 -12.36 -9.98 -6.76
C GLY A 156 -10.90 -9.88 -7.22
N ASP A 157 -10.33 -8.68 -7.19
CA ASP A 157 -8.98 -8.43 -7.70
C ASP A 157 -7.89 -9.18 -6.93
N ALA A 158 -8.10 -9.46 -5.65
CA ALA A 158 -7.18 -10.24 -4.82
C ALA A 158 -6.83 -11.61 -5.43
N TRP A 159 -7.78 -12.23 -6.14
CA TRP A 159 -7.60 -13.55 -6.77
C TRP A 159 -6.64 -13.53 -7.97
N PHE A 160 -6.32 -12.34 -8.47
CA PHE A 160 -5.43 -12.12 -9.62
C PHE A 160 -4.06 -11.60 -9.21
N ILE A 161 -3.82 -11.40 -7.90
CA ILE A 161 -2.51 -11.05 -7.36
C ILE A 161 -1.66 -12.33 -7.29
N PRO A 162 -0.51 -12.40 -7.98
CA PRO A 162 0.32 -13.60 -7.97
C PRO A 162 0.77 -13.98 -6.55
N ASN A 163 0.74 -15.28 -6.23
CA ASN A 163 1.13 -15.86 -4.93
C ASN A 163 0.29 -15.40 -3.73
N PHE A 164 -0.80 -14.65 -3.95
CA PHE A 164 -1.62 -14.11 -2.87
C PHE A 164 -2.58 -15.14 -2.28
N LEU A 165 -3.11 -16.02 -3.13
CA LEU A 165 -3.95 -17.17 -2.78
C LEU A 165 -3.25 -18.47 -3.21
N ASP A 166 -3.70 -19.59 -2.63
CA ASP A 166 -3.28 -20.93 -3.09
C ASP A 166 -3.54 -21.09 -4.59
N GLU A 167 -2.60 -21.76 -5.29
CA GLU A 167 -2.64 -21.96 -6.75
C GLU A 167 -3.95 -22.61 -7.22
N GLU A 168 -4.53 -23.50 -6.42
CA GLU A 168 -5.82 -24.15 -6.69
C GLU A 168 -6.97 -23.12 -6.80
N ILE A 169 -7.00 -22.12 -5.92
CA ILE A 169 -8.03 -21.07 -5.87
C ILE A 169 -7.76 -20.00 -6.93
N ALA A 170 -6.51 -19.55 -7.04
CA ALA A 170 -6.11 -18.58 -8.05
C ALA A 170 -6.34 -19.11 -9.48
N GLY A 171 -6.09 -20.41 -9.70
CA GLY A 171 -6.24 -21.07 -10.99
C GLY A 171 -7.67 -21.08 -11.55
N VAL A 172 -8.69 -20.97 -10.71
CA VAL A 172 -10.09 -20.90 -11.16
C VAL A 172 -10.61 -19.47 -11.32
N GLY A 173 -9.89 -18.47 -10.80
CA GLY A 173 -10.33 -17.07 -10.83
C GLY A 173 -10.55 -16.55 -12.25
N GLN A 174 -9.67 -16.90 -13.20
CA GLN A 174 -9.79 -16.51 -14.61
C GLN A 174 -11.08 -17.03 -15.25
N GLN A 175 -11.48 -18.26 -14.91
CA GLN A 175 -12.68 -18.89 -15.45
C GLN A 175 -13.96 -18.27 -14.87
N ILE A 176 -13.98 -17.99 -13.56
CA ILE A 176 -15.08 -17.27 -12.91
C ILE A 176 -15.24 -15.88 -13.55
N ALA A 177 -14.14 -15.15 -13.76
CA ALA A 177 -14.16 -13.85 -14.43
C ALA A 177 -14.73 -13.92 -15.86
N PHE A 178 -14.32 -14.90 -16.65
CA PHE A 178 -14.86 -15.13 -18.00
C PHE A 178 -16.38 -15.40 -17.98
N LEU A 179 -16.83 -16.33 -17.12
CA LEU A 179 -18.25 -16.69 -17.01
C LEU A 179 -19.08 -15.50 -16.53
N PHE A 180 -18.58 -14.71 -15.58
CA PHE A 180 -19.30 -13.54 -15.10
C PHE A 180 -19.43 -12.46 -16.17
N VAL A 181 -18.36 -12.17 -16.93
CA VAL A 181 -18.43 -11.25 -18.09
C VAL A 181 -19.42 -11.75 -19.14
N GLN A 182 -19.43 -13.06 -19.42
CA GLN A 182 -20.40 -13.66 -20.35
C GLN A 182 -21.84 -13.48 -19.86
N TYR A 183 -22.11 -13.72 -18.58
CA TYR A 183 -23.41 -13.46 -17.96
C TYR A 183 -23.82 -11.99 -18.08
N LEU A 184 -22.91 -11.06 -17.74
CA LEU A 184 -23.16 -9.62 -17.84
C LEU A 184 -23.49 -9.18 -19.27
N ASP A 185 -22.87 -9.76 -20.29
CA ASP A 185 -23.19 -9.46 -21.69
C ASP A 185 -24.56 -10.03 -22.09
N GLN A 186 -24.87 -11.27 -21.68
CA GLN A 186 -26.17 -11.92 -21.95
C GLN A 186 -27.34 -11.13 -21.34
N GLU A 187 -27.16 -10.63 -20.12
CA GLU A 187 -28.15 -9.79 -19.41
C GLU A 187 -28.10 -8.31 -19.83
N LYS A 188 -27.21 -7.96 -20.78
CA LYS A 188 -27.00 -6.59 -21.28
C LYS A 188 -26.61 -5.58 -20.21
N GLN A 189 -25.90 -6.02 -19.19
CA GLN A 189 -25.41 -5.22 -18.06
C GLN A 189 -23.92 -4.89 -18.13
N LEU A 190 -23.17 -5.52 -19.06
CA LEU A 190 -21.71 -5.36 -19.15
C LEU A 190 -21.26 -3.89 -19.23
N LEU A 191 -21.90 -3.08 -20.07
CA LEU A 191 -21.57 -1.65 -20.18
C LEU A 191 -21.85 -0.90 -18.87
N SER A 192 -22.93 -1.25 -18.17
CA SER A 192 -23.27 -0.66 -16.87
C SER A 192 -22.16 -0.93 -15.86
N VAL A 193 -21.68 -2.18 -15.77
CA VAL A 193 -20.59 -2.56 -14.86
C VAL A 193 -19.29 -1.86 -15.20
N VAL A 194 -18.95 -1.75 -16.49
CA VAL A 194 -17.77 -1.00 -16.94
C VAL A 194 -17.87 0.48 -16.53
N ASP A 195 -19.05 1.08 -16.66
CA ASP A 195 -19.30 2.47 -16.31
C ASP A 195 -19.10 2.75 -14.81
N ILE A 196 -19.38 1.78 -13.92
CA ILE A 196 -19.14 1.90 -12.47
C ILE A 196 -17.69 2.32 -12.22
N PHE A 197 -16.74 1.59 -12.83
CA PHE A 197 -15.31 1.79 -12.62
C PHE A 197 -14.73 2.94 -13.46
N MET A 198 -15.23 3.13 -14.69
CA MET A 198 -14.71 4.18 -15.57
C MET A 198 -15.13 5.60 -15.14
N LYS A 199 -16.32 5.73 -14.53
CA LYS A 199 -16.93 7.01 -14.13
C LYS A 199 -16.90 7.27 -12.62
N ASP A 200 -16.33 6.36 -11.83
CA ASP A 200 -16.09 6.49 -10.39
C ASP A 200 -17.37 6.81 -9.60
N LYS A 201 -18.42 6.02 -9.84
CA LYS A 201 -19.74 6.19 -9.22
C LYS A 201 -19.94 5.22 -8.05
N ASN A 202 -19.49 5.61 -6.85
CA ASN A 202 -19.61 4.80 -5.64
C ASN A 202 -21.04 4.31 -5.32
N GLU A 203 -22.09 5.03 -5.73
CA GLU A 203 -23.49 4.62 -5.54
C GLU A 203 -23.86 3.34 -6.34
N ASP A 204 -23.10 3.00 -7.38
CA ASP A 204 -23.39 1.88 -8.29
C ASP A 204 -22.72 0.56 -7.85
N LEU A 205 -21.93 0.52 -6.78
CA LEU A 205 -21.34 -0.74 -6.25
C LEU A 205 -22.40 -1.72 -5.75
N ASN A 206 -23.52 -1.23 -5.22
CA ASN A 206 -24.66 -2.07 -4.85
C ASN A 206 -25.24 -2.83 -6.05
N LEU A 207 -25.19 -2.21 -7.24
CA LEU A 207 -25.67 -2.83 -8.49
C LEU A 207 -24.74 -3.96 -8.94
N LEU A 208 -23.42 -3.77 -8.78
CA LEU A 208 -22.45 -4.83 -9.01
C LEU A 208 -22.68 -6.03 -8.07
N GLY A 209 -22.93 -5.77 -6.78
CA GLY A 209 -23.29 -6.80 -5.81
C GLY A 209 -24.57 -7.56 -6.19
N GLN A 210 -25.58 -6.87 -6.72
CA GLN A 210 -26.80 -7.51 -7.23
C GLN A 210 -26.51 -8.47 -8.38
N TYR A 211 -25.78 -8.03 -9.42
CA TYR A 211 -25.43 -8.89 -10.55
C TYR A 211 -24.57 -10.08 -10.13
N TRP A 212 -23.65 -9.86 -9.19
CA TRP A 212 -22.84 -10.94 -8.63
C TRP A 212 -23.70 -11.95 -7.88
N SER A 213 -24.54 -11.50 -6.95
CA SER A 213 -25.49 -12.33 -6.20
C SER A 213 -26.41 -13.15 -7.11
N GLU A 214 -26.90 -12.56 -8.20
CA GLU A 214 -27.72 -13.26 -9.20
C GLU A 214 -26.92 -14.33 -9.95
N PHE A 215 -25.71 -14.00 -10.40
CA PHE A 215 -24.81 -14.93 -11.10
C PHE A 215 -24.46 -16.15 -10.25
N ILE A 216 -24.09 -15.94 -8.97
CA ILE A 216 -23.74 -17.04 -8.06
C ILE A 216 -24.94 -17.64 -7.31
N GLN A 217 -26.15 -17.13 -7.55
CA GLN A 217 -27.38 -17.58 -6.89
C GLN A 217 -27.31 -17.56 -5.35
N THR A 218 -26.54 -16.62 -4.79
CA THR A 218 -26.36 -16.44 -3.35
C THR A 218 -26.78 -15.02 -2.97
N PRO A 219 -27.86 -14.84 -2.19
CA PRO A 219 -28.36 -13.51 -1.85
C PRO A 219 -27.40 -12.70 -0.97
N ASN A 220 -27.28 -11.40 -1.26
CA ASN A 220 -26.45 -10.43 -0.51
C ASN A 220 -24.96 -10.80 -0.50
N SER A 221 -24.47 -11.38 -1.59
CA SER A 221 -23.05 -11.59 -1.82
C SER A 221 -22.50 -10.46 -2.68
N ASP A 222 -21.36 -9.93 -2.28
CA ASP A 222 -20.65 -8.87 -2.99
C ASP A 222 -19.36 -9.43 -3.62
N ILE A 223 -18.82 -8.67 -4.56
CA ILE A 223 -17.50 -8.89 -5.12
C ILE A 223 -16.51 -8.02 -4.34
N ASP A 224 -15.33 -8.56 -4.02
CA ASP A 224 -14.31 -7.80 -3.31
C ASP A 224 -13.72 -6.73 -4.23
N THR A 225 -13.99 -5.46 -3.89
CA THR A 225 -13.51 -4.26 -4.59
C THR A 225 -12.44 -3.51 -3.81
N SER A 226 -12.01 -4.07 -2.67
CA SER A 226 -10.97 -3.47 -1.81
C SER A 226 -9.61 -3.47 -2.48
N TYR A 227 -9.41 -4.33 -3.48
CA TYR A 227 -8.16 -4.45 -4.21
C TYR A 227 -8.28 -3.83 -5.60
N ARG A 228 -7.20 -3.21 -6.06
CA ARG A 228 -7.00 -2.80 -7.45
C ARG A 228 -5.66 -3.30 -7.93
N TYR A 229 -5.67 -4.32 -8.77
CA TYR A 229 -4.45 -4.87 -9.32
C TYR A 229 -4.01 -4.09 -10.56
N VAL A 230 -2.76 -3.63 -10.59
CA VAL A 230 -2.22 -2.81 -11.69
C VAL A 230 -1.21 -3.63 -12.48
N PHE A 231 -1.56 -3.98 -13.71
CA PHE A 231 -0.67 -4.68 -14.63
C PHE A 231 0.48 -3.74 -15.07
N SER A 232 1.68 -3.95 -14.54
CA SER A 232 2.91 -3.23 -14.94
C SER A 232 4.07 -4.21 -15.07
N TYR A 233 4.87 -4.09 -16.13
CA TYR A 233 5.77 -5.16 -16.57
C TYR A 233 7.08 -5.30 -15.78
N GLU A 234 7.71 -4.21 -15.31
CA GLU A 234 8.97 -4.33 -14.55
C GLU A 234 8.77 -4.27 -13.04
N GLU A 235 7.71 -3.61 -12.60
CA GLU A 235 7.29 -3.56 -11.20
C GLU A 235 5.78 -3.76 -11.19
N ILE A 236 5.34 -4.99 -10.92
CA ILE A 236 3.93 -5.24 -10.70
C ILE A 236 3.59 -4.59 -9.36
N TRP A 237 2.56 -3.76 -9.34
CA TRP A 237 2.06 -3.16 -8.11
C TRP A 237 0.59 -3.53 -7.96
N PHE A 238 0.13 -3.68 -6.73
CA PHE A 238 -1.29 -3.75 -6.44
C PHE A 238 -1.63 -2.74 -5.36
N GLU A 239 -2.85 -2.23 -5.41
CA GLU A 239 -3.36 -1.28 -4.44
C GLU A 239 -4.43 -1.95 -3.58
N VAL A 240 -4.45 -1.63 -2.30
CA VAL A 240 -5.50 -1.99 -1.34
C VAL A 240 -6.11 -0.70 -0.81
N HIS A 241 -7.42 -0.61 -0.91
CA HIS A 241 -8.21 0.59 -0.68
C HIS A 241 -9.12 0.33 0.53
N SER A 242 -9.11 1.26 1.47
CA SER A 242 -10.07 1.38 2.55
C SER A 242 -10.57 2.84 2.60
N ASP A 243 -11.52 3.10 3.51
CA ASP A 243 -12.07 4.44 3.72
C ASP A 243 -10.99 5.48 4.09
N LYS A 244 -9.90 5.08 4.76
CA LYS A 244 -8.83 6.01 5.17
C LYS A 244 -7.49 5.80 4.48
N VAL A 245 -7.27 4.66 3.85
CA VAL A 245 -5.95 4.29 3.32
C VAL A 245 -6.05 3.77 1.89
N LYS A 246 -5.16 4.27 1.05
CA LYS A 246 -4.85 3.70 -0.25
C LYS A 246 -3.40 3.22 -0.25
N ALA A 247 -3.16 1.95 0.02
CA ALA A 247 -1.82 1.40 0.12
C ALA A 247 -1.42 0.68 -1.18
N ARG A 248 -0.25 1.01 -1.71
CA ARG A 248 0.32 0.45 -2.93
C ARG A 248 1.48 -0.47 -2.57
N TYR A 249 1.40 -1.73 -2.96
CA TYR A 249 2.37 -2.78 -2.65
C TYR A 249 3.12 -3.23 -3.89
N LYS A 250 4.45 -3.30 -3.79
CA LYS A 250 5.28 -3.87 -4.86
C LYS A 250 5.11 -5.39 -4.86
N LYS A 251 4.87 -6.01 -6.00
CA LYS A 251 4.75 -7.48 -6.11
C LYS A 251 5.99 -8.15 -5.56
N GLU A 252 5.76 -8.91 -4.51
CA GLU A 252 6.67 -9.85 -3.88
C GLU A 252 5.82 -11.02 -3.36
N ASN A 253 6.42 -11.93 -2.58
CA ASN A 253 5.72 -13.04 -1.95
C ASN A 253 4.91 -12.60 -0.72
N TRP A 254 3.96 -11.68 -0.92
CA TRP A 254 3.04 -11.22 0.11
C TRP A 254 2.09 -12.32 0.54
N ASN A 255 1.88 -12.44 1.84
CA ASN A 255 0.80 -13.23 2.40
C ASN A 255 -0.47 -12.35 2.53
N HIS A 256 -1.66 -12.87 2.18
CA HIS A 256 -2.92 -12.13 2.31
C HIS A 256 -3.14 -11.56 3.72
N GLN A 257 -2.95 -12.38 4.77
CA GLN A 257 -3.11 -11.94 6.15
C GLN A 257 -2.17 -10.80 6.50
N GLN A 258 -0.92 -10.83 6.02
CA GLN A 258 0.04 -9.76 6.26
C GLN A 258 -0.42 -8.44 5.64
N VAL A 259 -0.93 -8.48 4.40
CA VAL A 259 -1.44 -7.27 3.72
C VAL A 259 -2.67 -6.74 4.42
N TYR A 260 -3.58 -7.62 4.85
CA TYR A 260 -4.77 -7.25 5.63
C TYR A 260 -4.39 -6.59 6.95
N ASP A 261 -3.48 -7.20 7.73
CA ASP A 261 -3.01 -6.67 9.01
C ASP A 261 -2.34 -5.30 8.84
N TYR A 262 -1.55 -5.13 7.77
CA TYR A 262 -0.90 -3.86 7.47
C TYR A 262 -1.91 -2.79 7.08
N GLN A 263 -2.89 -3.14 6.23
CA GLN A 263 -3.97 -2.23 5.83
C GLN A 263 -4.78 -1.77 7.05
N ASP A 264 -5.18 -2.70 7.91
CA ASP A 264 -5.95 -2.43 9.13
C ASP A 264 -5.16 -1.54 10.12
N TYR A 265 -3.87 -1.84 10.33
CA TYR A 265 -2.99 -1.01 11.16
C TYR A 265 -2.91 0.43 10.64
N MET A 266 -2.71 0.61 9.33
CA MET A 266 -2.65 1.94 8.71
C MET A 266 -4.00 2.66 8.83
N ASP A 267 -5.13 1.98 8.56
CA ASP A 267 -6.47 2.59 8.64
C ASP A 267 -6.79 3.06 10.06
N GLN A 268 -6.53 2.22 11.06
CA GLN A 268 -6.70 2.57 12.47
C GLN A 268 -5.75 3.71 12.89
N GLY A 269 -4.51 3.70 12.39
CA GLY A 269 -3.53 4.75 12.62
C GLY A 269 -4.02 6.11 12.09
N VAL A 270 -4.50 6.15 10.84
CA VAL A 270 -5.06 7.36 10.25
C VAL A 270 -6.25 7.88 11.04
N ARG A 271 -7.22 7.01 11.38
CA ARG A 271 -8.37 7.40 12.20
C ARG A 271 -7.95 7.93 13.57
N TYR A 272 -6.95 7.32 14.20
CA TYR A 272 -6.45 7.77 15.49
C TYR A 272 -5.88 9.18 15.38
N VAL A 273 -5.04 9.46 14.38
CA VAL A 273 -4.43 10.79 14.20
C VAL A 273 -5.47 11.83 13.79
N GLU A 274 -6.41 11.52 12.89
CA GLU A 274 -7.52 12.43 12.55
C GLU A 274 -8.33 12.85 13.78
N ASN A 275 -8.71 11.87 14.62
CA ASN A 275 -9.44 12.12 15.86
C ASN A 275 -8.59 12.91 16.85
N TRP A 276 -7.31 12.56 16.99
CA TRP A 276 -6.40 13.27 17.89
C TRP A 276 -6.23 14.71 17.41
N MET A 277 -6.08 14.98 16.13
CA MET A 277 -5.91 16.32 15.56
C MET A 277 -7.22 17.12 15.44
N ASN A 278 -8.37 16.45 15.58
CA ASN A 278 -9.68 17.01 15.24
C ASN A 278 -9.71 17.54 13.78
N TYR A 279 -9.17 16.74 12.86
CA TYR A 279 -9.04 17.04 11.45
C TYR A 279 -9.40 15.80 10.63
N THR A 280 -10.30 15.93 9.66
CA THR A 280 -10.70 14.84 8.78
C THR A 280 -10.13 15.08 7.39
N LEU A 281 -9.41 14.10 6.87
CA LEU A 281 -8.91 14.10 5.51
C LEU A 281 -10.10 13.98 4.54
N ASP A 282 -10.11 14.82 3.50
CA ASP A 282 -11.13 14.77 2.45
C ASP A 282 -11.00 13.51 1.57
N HIS A 283 -9.81 12.90 1.55
CA HIS A 283 -9.47 11.74 0.74
C HIS A 283 -8.61 10.74 1.53
N PRO A 284 -8.68 9.43 1.21
CA PRO A 284 -7.79 8.43 1.80
C PRO A 284 -6.31 8.80 1.62
N LEU A 285 -5.51 8.56 2.66
CA LEU A 285 -4.07 8.82 2.62
C LEU A 285 -3.38 7.74 1.78
N THR A 286 -2.50 8.16 0.87
CA THR A 286 -1.79 7.23 -0.01
C THR A 286 -0.51 6.74 0.65
N PHE A 287 -0.34 5.42 0.71
CA PHE A 287 0.88 4.77 1.18
C PHE A 287 1.54 4.00 0.03
N THR A 288 2.88 4.05 -0.08
CA THR A 288 3.66 3.14 -0.91
C THR A 288 4.50 2.25 -0.01
N ILE A 289 4.34 0.94 -0.18
CA ILE A 289 4.93 -0.07 0.67
C ILE A 289 6.09 -0.75 -0.07
N TYR A 290 7.31 -0.46 0.36
CA TYR A 290 8.52 -1.09 -0.15
C TYR A 290 8.95 -2.25 0.77
N PRO A 291 8.96 -3.50 0.26
CA PRO A 291 9.24 -4.68 1.08
C PRO A 291 10.70 -4.74 1.57
N HIS A 292 11.63 -4.24 0.76
CA HIS A 292 13.07 -4.31 0.99
C HIS A 292 13.73 -2.92 0.97
N LEU A 293 15.04 -2.89 1.25
CA LEU A 293 15.90 -1.72 1.05
C LEU A 293 15.75 -1.16 -0.37
N ASN A 294 15.42 0.12 -0.46
CA ASN A 294 15.34 0.85 -1.71
C ASN A 294 16.66 1.60 -1.96
N ALA A 295 17.19 1.52 -3.18
CA ALA A 295 18.44 2.20 -3.56
C ALA A 295 18.40 3.73 -3.40
N TYR A 296 17.20 4.33 -3.44
CA TYR A 296 17.02 5.78 -3.33
C TYR A 296 16.95 6.29 -1.88
N ASN A 297 16.66 5.42 -0.92
CA ASN A 297 16.71 5.78 0.49
C ASN A 297 17.17 4.60 1.36
N PRO A 298 18.42 4.62 1.85
CA PRO A 298 18.95 3.56 2.72
C PRO A 298 18.44 3.67 4.16
N THR A 299 17.75 4.76 4.54
CA THR A 299 17.25 4.92 5.90
C THR A 299 15.96 4.14 6.11
N TYR A 300 15.86 3.60 7.32
CA TYR A 300 14.77 2.76 7.77
C TYR A 300 13.59 3.60 8.26
N GLY A 301 12.35 3.14 8.03
CA GLY A 301 11.13 3.78 8.55
C GLY A 301 10.18 4.20 7.44
N GLY A 302 9.86 5.50 7.38
CA GLY A 302 8.95 6.09 6.40
C GLY A 302 9.35 7.50 6.02
N ILE A 303 8.72 8.03 4.96
CA ILE A 303 8.84 9.42 4.53
C ILE A 303 7.50 9.93 4.06
N THR A 304 7.12 11.09 4.55
CA THR A 304 6.00 11.90 4.03
C THR A 304 6.48 12.86 2.94
N TYR A 305 5.75 12.93 1.83
CA TYR A 305 6.06 13.86 0.72
C TYR A 305 4.79 14.41 0.07
N LYS A 306 4.94 15.53 -0.64
CA LYS A 306 3.84 16.18 -1.35
C LYS A 306 3.55 15.47 -2.66
N LEU A 307 2.28 15.10 -2.89
CA LEU A 307 1.76 14.48 -4.11
C LEU A 307 0.60 15.32 -4.67
N GLY A 308 0.91 16.20 -5.63
CA GLY A 308 -0.05 17.19 -6.12
C GLY A 308 -0.43 18.18 -5.02
N ASP A 309 -1.73 18.27 -4.72
CA ASP A 309 -2.26 19.09 -3.62
C ASP A 309 -2.42 18.31 -2.30
N ASN A 310 -2.10 17.01 -2.28
CA ASN A 310 -2.16 16.13 -1.11
C ASN A 310 -0.76 15.71 -0.64
N TYR A 311 -0.72 14.91 0.43
CA TYR A 311 0.47 14.24 0.92
C TYR A 311 0.37 12.72 0.75
N ALA A 312 1.51 12.07 0.60
CA ALA A 312 1.64 10.62 0.50
C ALA A 312 2.81 10.15 1.39
N ILE A 313 2.77 8.88 1.75
CA ILE A 313 3.73 8.25 2.66
C ILE A 313 4.39 7.08 1.97
N ASP A 314 5.72 7.02 1.98
CA ASP A 314 6.47 5.83 1.57
C ASP A 314 6.97 5.12 2.84
N LEU A 315 6.71 3.82 2.97
CA LEU A 315 7.21 2.96 4.04
C LEU A 315 8.22 1.97 3.47
N TYR A 316 9.37 1.85 4.13
CA TYR A 316 10.50 1.07 3.63
C TYR A 316 10.79 -0.15 4.50
N ARG A 317 11.35 -1.20 3.88
CA ARG A 317 11.87 -2.39 4.57
C ARG A 317 10.82 -3.17 5.36
N VAL A 318 9.58 -3.20 4.87
CA VAL A 318 8.47 -3.71 5.69
C VAL A 318 8.43 -5.23 5.90
N PHE A 319 9.28 -5.99 5.18
CA PHE A 319 9.52 -7.41 5.47
C PHE A 319 10.51 -7.63 6.61
N GLU A 320 11.40 -6.67 6.85
CA GLU A 320 12.33 -6.74 7.97
C GLU A 320 11.70 -6.20 9.25
N VAL A 321 10.92 -5.13 9.15
CA VAL A 321 10.13 -4.63 10.28
C VAL A 321 8.76 -4.14 9.80
N PRO A 322 7.65 -4.56 10.43
CA PRO A 322 6.30 -4.14 10.05
C PRO A 322 6.11 -2.61 9.99
N PRO A 323 5.02 -2.08 9.41
CA PRO A 323 4.81 -0.65 9.11
C PRO A 323 4.58 0.24 10.34
N TYR A 324 5.35 0.08 11.42
CA TYR A 324 5.21 0.78 12.69
C TYR A 324 5.31 2.31 12.58
N LYS A 325 6.02 2.81 11.55
CA LYS A 325 6.12 4.25 11.26
C LYS A 325 4.90 4.84 10.56
N ALA A 326 3.90 4.03 10.17
CA ALA A 326 2.72 4.55 9.50
C ALA A 326 2.00 5.65 10.30
N VAL A 327 1.85 5.45 11.62
CA VAL A 327 1.22 6.45 12.50
C VAL A 327 2.06 7.71 12.61
N HIS A 328 3.38 7.55 12.80
CA HIS A 328 4.33 8.65 12.86
C HIS A 328 4.26 9.53 11.58
N GLU A 329 4.36 8.91 10.40
CA GLU A 329 4.28 9.65 9.13
C GLU A 329 2.89 10.26 8.88
N THR A 330 1.83 9.62 9.38
CA THR A 330 0.48 10.17 9.27
C THR A 330 0.33 11.48 10.05
N VAL A 331 1.01 11.62 11.21
CA VAL A 331 1.07 12.89 11.94
C VAL A 331 1.66 13.98 11.06
N HIS A 332 2.79 13.71 10.40
CA HIS A 332 3.42 14.66 9.48
C HIS A 332 2.50 15.01 8.31
N ALA A 333 1.88 14.02 7.68
CA ALA A 333 0.96 14.25 6.55
C ALA A 333 -0.21 15.17 6.94
N ILE A 334 -0.84 14.92 8.10
CA ILE A 334 -1.97 15.72 8.58
C ILE A 334 -1.53 17.12 9.01
N THR A 335 -0.42 17.28 9.73
CA THR A 335 0.05 18.62 10.14
C THR A 335 0.42 19.47 8.92
N PHE A 336 1.06 18.89 7.91
CA PHE A 336 1.32 19.57 6.66
C PHE A 336 0.04 19.97 5.92
N GLN A 337 -0.98 19.11 5.89
CA GLN A 337 -2.24 19.41 5.21
C GLN A 337 -3.06 20.48 5.95
N MET A 338 -2.97 20.51 7.28
CA MET A 338 -3.52 21.58 8.11
C MET A 338 -2.75 22.91 7.97
N GLY A 339 -1.57 22.90 7.35
CA GLY A 339 -0.70 24.07 7.25
C GLY A 339 -0.06 24.48 8.58
N ILE A 340 0.05 23.55 9.53
CA ILE A 340 0.73 23.77 10.82
C ILE A 340 2.08 23.05 10.81
N PHE A 341 3.15 23.79 11.07
CA PHE A 341 4.50 23.23 11.13
C PHE A 341 5.28 23.93 12.23
N SER A 342 6.02 23.14 13.01
CA SER A 342 6.93 23.67 14.02
C SER A 342 8.32 23.83 13.43
N ASP A 343 8.82 25.06 13.43
CA ASP A 343 10.24 25.36 13.14
C ASP A 343 11.18 24.85 14.26
N PHE A 344 10.63 24.40 15.39
CA PHE A 344 11.34 23.68 16.43
C PHE A 344 11.21 22.17 16.18
N TYR A 345 12.24 21.58 15.57
CA TYR A 345 12.23 20.19 15.12
C TYR A 345 11.87 19.15 16.20
N PRO A 346 12.28 19.30 17.49
CA PRO A 346 11.84 18.39 18.55
C PRO A 346 10.31 18.35 18.77
N PHE A 347 9.56 19.40 18.42
CA PHE A 347 8.10 19.32 18.45
C PHE A 347 7.55 18.55 17.26
N THR A 348 8.11 18.76 16.07
CA THR A 348 7.70 18.06 14.84
C THR A 348 7.83 16.55 15.00
N GLU A 349 9.02 16.07 15.34
CA GLU A 349 9.28 14.63 15.52
C GLU A 349 8.72 14.12 16.85
N GLY A 350 8.80 14.91 17.92
CA GLY A 350 8.30 14.53 19.23
C GLY A 350 6.79 14.30 19.25
N LEU A 351 6.01 15.09 18.51
CA LEU A 351 4.57 14.86 18.38
C LEU A 351 4.30 13.56 17.61
N ALA A 352 4.96 13.35 16.48
CA ALA A 352 4.79 12.14 15.68
C ALA A 352 5.13 10.86 16.46
N GLU A 353 6.24 10.88 17.20
CA GLU A 353 6.64 9.79 18.09
C GLU A 353 5.67 9.60 19.26
N ALA A 354 5.28 10.67 19.97
CA ALA A 354 4.38 10.57 21.12
C ALA A 354 3.03 9.94 20.74
N LEU A 355 2.45 10.36 19.60
CA LEU A 355 1.19 9.82 19.10
C LEU A 355 1.32 8.35 18.65
N MET A 356 2.44 7.98 18.05
CA MET A 356 2.74 6.58 17.73
C MET A 356 2.82 5.72 19.00
N TYR A 357 3.49 6.20 20.05
CA TYR A 357 3.56 5.53 21.36
C TYR A 357 2.18 5.41 22.02
N GLU A 358 1.36 6.46 22.01
CA GLU A 358 -0.02 6.42 22.53
C GLU A 358 -0.89 5.42 21.77
N PHE A 359 -0.81 5.42 20.44
CA PHE A 359 -1.53 4.47 19.59
C PHE A 359 -1.11 3.02 19.89
N GLU A 360 0.19 2.76 20.00
CA GLU A 360 0.75 1.45 20.28
C GLU A 360 0.51 0.97 21.71
N ALA A 361 0.36 1.88 22.67
CA ALA A 361 0.00 1.51 24.04
C ALA A 361 -1.40 0.86 24.10
N LYS A 362 -2.29 1.28 23.21
CA LYS A 362 -3.64 0.73 23.07
C LYS A 362 -3.68 -0.53 22.19
N ASN A 363 -3.08 -0.48 21.00
CA ASN A 363 -3.19 -1.55 20.00
C ASN A 363 -2.20 -2.70 20.23
N ARG A 364 -1.09 -2.43 20.92
CA ARG A 364 -0.10 -3.42 21.37
C ARG A 364 0.47 -4.27 20.23
N GLN A 365 0.86 -3.61 19.14
CA GLN A 365 1.41 -4.28 17.98
C GLN A 365 2.93 -4.09 17.92
N TYR A 366 3.45 -3.22 17.08
CA TYR A 366 4.85 -3.29 16.66
C TYR A 366 5.79 -2.62 17.66
N VAL A 367 5.57 -1.33 17.97
CA VAL A 367 6.40 -0.59 18.95
C VAL A 367 6.26 -1.20 20.34
N TYR A 368 5.05 -1.65 20.68
CA TYR A 368 4.78 -2.34 21.94
C TYR A 368 5.58 -3.64 22.06
N ASN A 369 5.50 -4.52 21.07
CA ASN A 369 6.18 -5.83 21.12
C ASN A 369 7.70 -5.67 21.16
N LYS A 370 8.24 -4.72 20.39
CA LYS A 370 9.68 -4.40 20.43
C LYS A 370 10.10 -3.89 21.81
N SER A 371 9.38 -2.91 22.36
CA SER A 371 9.68 -2.36 23.70
C SER A 371 9.55 -3.43 24.80
N LYS A 372 8.58 -4.34 24.69
CA LYS A 372 8.43 -5.47 25.61
C LYS A 372 9.61 -6.44 25.53
N ALA A 373 10.05 -6.78 24.33
CA ALA A 373 11.22 -7.63 24.14
C ALA A 373 12.49 -6.99 24.74
N ASP A 374 12.67 -5.68 24.54
CA ASP A 374 13.82 -4.94 25.06
C ASP A 374 13.81 -4.84 26.60
N LEU A 375 12.64 -4.61 27.21
CA LEU A 375 12.48 -4.65 28.66
C LEU A 375 12.71 -6.05 29.23
N MET A 376 12.23 -7.10 28.57
CA MET A 376 12.46 -8.49 28.97
C MET A 376 13.96 -8.83 28.94
N PHE A 377 14.64 -8.52 27.85
CA PHE A 377 16.09 -8.69 27.73
C PHE A 377 16.84 -7.95 28.84
N THR A 378 16.46 -6.70 29.08
CA THR A 378 17.07 -5.88 30.13
C THR A 378 16.83 -6.47 31.52
N PHE A 379 15.63 -6.96 31.80
CA PHE A 379 15.28 -7.55 33.09
C PHE A 379 16.06 -8.83 33.41
N GLU A 380 16.22 -9.72 32.43
CA GLU A 380 16.99 -10.95 32.58
C GLU A 380 18.46 -10.68 32.91
N ARG A 381 18.99 -9.56 32.41
CA ARG A 381 20.40 -9.17 32.52
C ARG A 381 20.65 -8.03 33.51
N ARG A 382 19.63 -7.62 34.28
CA ARG A 382 19.70 -6.45 35.17
C ARG A 382 20.83 -6.50 36.21
N ASN A 383 21.31 -7.70 36.55
CA ASN A 383 22.39 -7.90 37.52
C ASN A 383 23.79 -7.87 36.88
N GLU A 384 23.89 -7.76 35.55
CA GLU A 384 25.18 -7.75 34.84
C GLU A 384 25.89 -6.39 34.96
N ASN A 385 25.13 -5.29 35.02
CA ASN A 385 25.68 -3.96 35.25
C ASN A 385 24.60 -2.98 35.79
N SER A 386 25.05 -1.85 36.33
CA SER A 386 24.17 -0.84 36.94
C SER A 386 23.28 -0.10 35.93
N VAL A 387 23.64 -0.05 34.65
CA VAL A 387 22.84 0.60 33.60
C VAL A 387 21.55 -0.19 33.37
N LEU A 388 21.65 -1.52 33.21
CA LEU A 388 20.49 -2.40 33.03
C LEU A 388 19.60 -2.45 34.28
N TYR A 389 20.20 -2.43 35.47
CA TYR A 389 19.44 -2.26 36.71
C TYR A 389 18.62 -0.96 36.71
N SER A 390 19.24 0.16 36.31
CA SER A 390 18.60 1.48 36.27
C SER A 390 17.42 1.53 35.29
N VAL A 391 17.48 0.79 34.18
CA VAL A 391 16.36 0.71 33.22
C VAL A 391 15.11 0.13 33.90
N ILE A 392 15.27 -1.01 34.60
CA ILE A 392 14.15 -1.66 35.29
C ILE A 392 13.65 -0.80 36.44
N GLU A 393 14.56 -0.23 37.24
CA GLU A 393 14.21 0.66 38.35
C GLU A 393 13.40 1.88 37.85
N ASN A 394 13.85 2.53 36.79
CA ASN A 394 13.13 3.64 36.17
C ASN A 394 11.77 3.20 35.60
N TYR A 395 11.70 2.04 34.95
CA TYR A 395 10.43 1.52 34.45
C TYR A 395 9.42 1.31 35.58
N GLU A 396 9.84 0.65 36.66
CA GLU A 396 8.98 0.37 37.82
C GLU A 396 8.50 1.65 38.50
N LYS A 397 9.38 2.66 38.55
CA LYS A 397 9.05 4.01 39.01
C LYS A 397 7.95 4.66 38.18
N TYR A 398 8.11 4.73 36.86
CA TYR A 398 7.12 5.40 35.99
C TYR A 398 5.81 4.59 35.86
N ALA A 399 5.89 3.27 35.83
CA ALA A 399 4.72 2.40 35.76
C ALA A 399 3.97 2.29 37.11
N GLY A 400 4.60 2.69 38.22
CA GLY A 400 4.04 2.59 39.57
C GLY A 400 3.89 1.17 40.10
N GLN A 401 4.53 0.19 39.47
CA GLN A 401 4.45 -1.23 39.83
C GLN A 401 5.72 -1.99 39.43
N SER A 402 6.02 -3.07 40.14
CA SER A 402 7.17 -3.93 39.81
C SER A 402 7.02 -4.59 38.44
N TYR A 403 8.11 -4.68 37.68
CA TYR A 403 8.10 -5.26 36.34
C TYR A 403 8.05 -6.78 36.42
N GLN A 404 7.12 -7.38 35.68
CA GLN A 404 7.03 -8.82 35.48
C GLN A 404 7.03 -9.12 33.98
N PRO A 405 7.97 -9.94 33.46
CA PRO A 405 8.04 -10.26 32.03
C PRO A 405 6.77 -10.89 31.45
N SER A 406 6.02 -11.61 32.29
CA SER A 406 4.74 -12.22 31.91
C SER A 406 3.65 -11.19 31.61
N ASP A 407 3.73 -10.01 32.22
CA ASP A 407 2.63 -9.07 32.26
C ASP A 407 2.66 -8.13 31.04
N PRO A 408 1.54 -7.47 30.72
CA PRO A 408 1.54 -6.35 29.78
C PRO A 408 2.45 -5.21 30.28
N ILE A 409 3.11 -4.52 29.35
CA ILE A 409 3.93 -3.36 29.69
C ILE A 409 3.12 -2.07 29.61
N ASP A 410 3.51 -1.07 30.41
CA ASP A 410 3.13 0.31 30.19
C ASP A 410 4.11 0.91 29.19
N LEU A 411 3.63 1.06 27.95
CA LEU A 411 4.47 1.53 26.86
C LEU A 411 4.86 3.02 27.02
N ILE A 412 4.02 3.83 27.67
CA ILE A 412 4.31 5.24 27.93
C ILE A 412 5.40 5.37 29.00
N ALA A 413 5.33 4.53 30.04
CA ALA A 413 6.42 4.42 31.01
C ALA A 413 7.74 4.03 30.32
N ALA A 414 7.71 3.04 29.41
CA ALA A 414 8.89 2.62 28.66
C ALA A 414 9.49 3.76 27.81
N MET A 415 8.67 4.57 27.13
CA MET A 415 9.12 5.76 26.40
C MET A 415 9.90 6.73 27.31
N HIS A 416 9.39 7.03 28.51
CA HIS A 416 10.08 7.89 29.48
C HIS A 416 11.40 7.27 29.99
N VAL A 417 11.46 5.94 30.15
CA VAL A 417 12.72 5.24 30.44
C VAL A 417 13.71 5.45 29.30
N TRP A 418 13.32 5.21 28.05
CA TRP A 418 14.22 5.36 26.90
C TRP A 418 14.75 6.79 26.77
N ALA A 419 13.90 7.80 27.01
CA ALA A 419 14.32 9.19 27.09
C ALA A 419 15.36 9.44 28.20
N ASN A 420 15.15 8.91 29.40
CA ASN A 420 16.10 9.03 30.52
C ASN A 420 17.45 8.35 30.23
N MET A 421 17.43 7.27 29.45
CA MET A 421 18.62 6.46 29.15
C MET A 421 19.41 6.94 27.92
N ALA A 422 18.80 7.70 27.01
CA ALA A 422 19.39 8.13 25.73
C ALA A 422 20.75 8.88 25.84
N SER A 423 21.04 9.50 27.00
CA SER A 423 22.30 10.21 27.27
C SER A 423 23.27 9.44 28.17
N LYS A 424 22.93 8.24 28.64
CA LYS A 424 23.78 7.46 29.57
C LYS A 424 24.85 6.69 28.81
N LYS A 425 26.11 6.89 29.20
CA LYS A 425 27.26 6.17 28.64
C LYS A 425 27.10 4.65 28.81
N GLY A 426 27.22 3.91 27.71
CA GLY A 426 27.07 2.45 27.69
C GLY A 426 25.64 1.96 27.44
N TRP A 427 24.69 2.87 27.20
CA TRP A 427 23.37 2.55 26.66
C TRP A 427 23.41 2.61 25.13
N GLU A 428 23.17 1.47 24.48
CA GLU A 428 22.84 1.41 23.05
C GLU A 428 21.31 1.42 22.98
N ASN A 429 20.73 2.46 22.37
CA ASN A 429 19.28 2.59 22.31
C ASN A 429 18.70 1.41 21.50
N PRO A 430 17.79 0.60 22.07
CA PRO A 430 17.29 -0.60 21.40
C PRO A 430 16.25 -0.31 20.31
N LEU A 431 15.73 0.92 20.27
CA LEU A 431 15.06 1.51 19.12
C LEU A 431 16.09 2.47 18.51
N ASP A 432 16.43 2.33 17.23
CA ASP A 432 17.33 3.26 16.52
C ASP A 432 16.76 4.69 16.60
N SER A 433 16.94 5.41 17.72
CA SER A 433 16.53 6.80 17.83
C SER A 433 17.48 7.60 16.98
N LEU A 434 16.94 8.10 15.88
CA LEU A 434 17.65 9.08 15.08
C LEU A 434 17.95 10.28 15.98
N LYS A 435 19.21 10.72 15.95
CA LYS A 435 19.64 11.95 16.60
C LYS A 435 19.62 13.07 15.59
N TYR A 436 19.13 14.23 16.00
CA TYR A 436 19.14 15.41 15.14
C TYR A 436 20.56 15.93 14.96
N ASN A 437 20.82 16.58 13.83
CA ASN A 437 22.08 17.27 13.59
C ASN A 437 22.04 18.67 14.20
N SER A 438 23.19 19.20 14.61
CA SER A 438 23.30 20.59 15.09
C SER A 438 22.96 21.66 14.04
N GLY A 439 22.78 21.26 12.78
CA GLY A 439 22.31 22.11 11.69
C GLY A 439 20.78 22.14 11.52
N ASP A 440 20.04 21.32 12.26
CA ASP A 440 18.58 21.24 12.14
C ASP A 440 17.89 22.45 12.82
N PRO A 441 16.78 22.98 12.26
CA PRO A 441 16.07 24.11 12.84
C PRO A 441 15.64 23.89 14.29
N GLY A 442 16.00 24.83 15.16
CA GLY A 442 15.64 24.75 16.58
C GLY A 442 16.37 23.64 17.35
N TYR A 443 17.52 23.15 16.88
CA TYR A 443 18.32 22.14 17.59
C TYR A 443 18.53 22.50 19.07
N ASN A 444 18.26 21.51 19.94
CA ASN A 444 18.51 21.59 21.37
C ASN A 444 18.96 20.22 21.90
N GLU A 445 20.21 20.12 22.36
CA GLU A 445 20.86 18.88 22.82
C GLU A 445 20.10 18.16 23.96
N ASP A 446 19.29 18.88 24.73
CA ASP A 446 18.50 18.27 25.80
C ASP A 446 17.30 17.48 25.26
N VAL A 447 16.83 17.75 24.04
CA VAL A 447 15.66 17.11 23.42
C VAL A 447 15.94 16.59 21.99
N ASP A 448 17.22 16.47 21.62
CA ASP A 448 17.69 16.20 20.26
C ASP A 448 17.59 14.74 19.77
N ASP A 449 16.75 13.96 20.44
CA ASP A 449 16.58 12.53 20.25
C ASP A 449 15.10 12.21 20.20
N TYR A 450 14.68 11.33 19.29
CA TYR A 450 13.26 11.03 19.05
C TYR A 450 12.54 10.62 20.35
N ASN A 451 13.16 9.80 21.21
CA ASN A 451 12.54 9.39 22.47
C ASN A 451 12.48 10.53 23.49
N LYS A 452 13.53 11.38 23.55
CA LYS A 452 13.53 12.58 24.40
C LYS A 452 12.44 13.56 23.96
N ALA A 453 12.35 13.82 22.66
CA ALA A 453 11.35 14.69 22.06
C ALA A 453 9.92 14.17 22.32
N ALA A 454 9.68 12.86 22.11
CA ALA A 454 8.41 12.22 22.41
C ALA A 454 8.03 12.34 23.89
N SER A 455 8.98 12.03 24.78
CA SER A 455 8.83 12.14 26.23
C SER A 455 8.51 13.58 26.66
N PHE A 456 9.18 14.57 26.07
CA PHE A 456 8.96 15.99 26.36
C PHE A 456 7.58 16.46 25.88
N VAL A 457 7.22 16.16 24.63
CA VAL A 457 5.90 16.51 24.07
C VAL A 457 4.77 15.83 24.86
N HIS A 458 4.90 14.55 25.17
CA HIS A 458 3.94 13.82 26.00
C HIS A 458 3.83 14.43 27.40
N TYR A 459 4.95 14.80 28.03
CA TYR A 459 4.95 15.50 29.31
C TYR A 459 4.18 16.83 29.24
N LEU A 460 4.40 17.65 28.21
CA LEU A 460 3.70 18.92 28.04
C LEU A 460 2.20 18.72 27.85
N ILE A 461 1.79 17.78 27.00
CA ILE A 461 0.38 17.46 26.76
C ILE A 461 -0.27 16.93 28.05
N ARG A 462 0.41 16.06 28.79
CA ARG A 462 -0.12 15.44 30.00
C ARG A 462 -0.26 16.43 31.15
N THR A 463 0.69 17.34 31.30
CA THR A 463 0.75 18.30 32.41
C THR A 463 -0.14 19.52 32.14
N TYR A 464 -0.12 20.03 30.91
CA TYR A 464 -0.70 21.33 30.57
C TYR A 464 -1.87 21.25 29.60
N GLY A 465 -2.11 20.08 29.01
CA GLY A 465 -3.21 19.84 28.09
C GLY A 465 -2.82 20.05 26.61
N LYS A 466 -3.50 19.29 25.75
CA LYS A 466 -3.31 19.31 24.29
C LYS A 466 -3.46 20.72 23.69
N GLU A 467 -4.45 21.49 24.12
CA GLU A 467 -4.75 22.81 23.53
C GLU A 467 -3.57 23.79 23.67
N LYS A 468 -2.94 23.83 24.85
CA LYS A 468 -1.76 24.66 25.09
C LYS A 468 -0.57 24.19 24.26
N PHE A 469 -0.35 22.89 24.18
CA PHE A 469 0.73 22.34 23.36
C PHE A 469 0.54 22.69 21.88
N MET A 470 -0.66 22.51 21.33
CA MET A 470 -0.93 22.83 19.92
C MET A 470 -0.75 24.31 19.59
N ALA A 471 -0.98 25.21 20.56
CA ALA A 471 -0.73 26.64 20.37
C ALA A 471 0.76 26.95 20.14
N ILE A 472 1.66 26.27 20.84
CA ILE A 472 3.11 26.45 20.70
C ILE A 472 3.72 25.57 19.59
N TYR A 473 3.08 24.46 19.23
CA TYR A 473 3.48 23.64 18.09
C TYR A 473 3.42 24.46 16.78
N ALA A 474 2.36 25.25 16.61
CA ALA A 474 2.20 26.10 15.43
C ALA A 474 3.10 27.36 15.44
N ASP A 475 3.57 27.78 16.62
CA ASP A 475 4.45 28.95 16.79
C ASP A 475 5.21 28.87 18.12
N ILE A 476 6.48 28.44 18.05
CA ILE A 476 7.34 28.26 19.23
C ILE A 476 7.54 29.55 20.03
N ASN A 477 7.36 30.72 19.42
CA ASN A 477 7.55 32.00 20.10
C ASN A 477 6.45 32.28 21.13
N LYS A 478 5.35 31.52 21.11
CA LYS A 478 4.24 31.64 22.06
C LYS A 478 4.44 30.88 23.36
N VAL A 479 5.60 30.26 23.58
CA VAL A 479 5.88 29.49 24.80
C VAL A 479 5.66 30.34 26.06
N GLU A 480 6.28 31.51 26.14
CA GLU A 480 6.15 32.40 27.31
C GLU A 480 4.71 32.90 27.50
N GLU A 481 4.01 33.24 26.42
CA GLU A 481 2.59 33.64 26.46
C GLU A 481 1.67 32.50 26.93
N THR A 482 1.96 31.26 26.54
CA THR A 482 1.06 30.11 26.75
C THR A 482 1.28 29.42 28.11
N TYR A 483 2.53 29.41 28.59
CA TYR A 483 2.94 28.68 29.79
C TYR A 483 3.38 29.60 30.95
N ASP A 484 3.45 30.91 30.75
CA ASP A 484 3.98 31.89 31.72
C ASP A 484 5.45 31.64 32.13
N VAL A 485 6.18 30.84 31.35
CA VAL A 485 7.59 30.49 31.52
C VAL A 485 8.27 30.31 30.16
N ASP A 486 9.58 30.44 30.10
CA ASP A 486 10.35 30.19 28.88
C ASP A 486 10.56 28.69 28.60
N LEU A 487 11.10 28.38 27.42
CA LEU A 487 11.35 27.00 26.97
C LEU A 487 12.40 26.28 27.85
N GLU A 488 13.40 27.01 28.37
CA GLU A 488 14.44 26.42 29.22
C GLU A 488 13.85 25.96 30.56
N CYS A 489 12.93 26.74 31.13
CA CYS A 489 12.15 26.36 32.31
C CYS A 489 11.33 25.07 32.05
N LEU A 490 10.61 24.98 30.93
CA LEU A 490 9.83 23.77 30.60
C LEU A 490 10.72 22.53 30.41
N ILE A 491 11.86 22.67 29.74
CA ILE A 491 12.83 21.58 29.58
C ILE A 491 13.38 21.16 30.95
N LYS A 492 13.68 22.12 31.82
CA LYS A 492 14.16 21.83 33.18
C LYS A 492 13.12 21.08 34.00
N GLU A 493 11.86 21.50 33.98
CA GLU A 493 10.76 20.80 34.65
C GLU A 493 10.58 19.37 34.14
N TRP A 494 10.67 19.17 32.82
CA TRP A 494 10.63 17.83 32.23
C TRP A 494 11.82 16.97 32.67
N LYS A 495 13.03 17.53 32.72
CA LYS A 495 14.21 16.81 33.24
C LYS A 495 14.02 16.44 34.71
N GLU A 496 13.51 17.36 35.53
CA GLU A 496 13.16 17.10 36.93
C GLU A 496 12.13 15.96 37.01
N PHE A 497 11.07 15.97 36.19
CA PHE A 497 10.12 14.85 36.08
C PHE A 497 10.77 13.50 35.72
N LEU A 498 11.82 13.48 34.89
CA LEU A 498 12.54 12.25 34.56
C LEU A 498 13.46 11.76 35.71
N TYR A 499 13.84 12.63 36.65
CA TYR A 499 14.75 12.27 37.74
C TYR A 499 14.05 12.09 39.09
N ASP A 500 12.98 12.84 39.37
CA ASP A 500 12.08 12.75 40.55
C ASP A 500 11.25 11.49 40.53
#